data_AF-A0AAP7PDV9-F1
#
_entry.id   AF-A0AAP7PDV9-F1
#
_cell.length_a   1.000
_cell.length_b   1.000
_cell.length_c   1.000
_cell.angle_alpha   90.00
_cell.angle_beta   90.00
_cell.angle_gamma   90.00
#
_symmetry.space_group_name_H-M   'P 1'
#
loop_
_entity.id
_entity.type
_entity.pdbx_description
1 polymer ?
#
loop_
_entity_poly.entity_id
_entity_poly.type
_entity_poly.pdbx_seq_one_letter_code
_entity_poly.pdbx_strand_id
1 'polypeptide(L)'
;MAYHSPDVTLHYPYLRRMSWAQITAAAEDAEIHHDYARALILWQHAYHAATLTLNKNLAVAKIDFCIKRIRMHEQMSRIIRKTGTDEILFRLSKHQHLYEKKKTKEG
;
A
#
# COMPACT_ATOMS: atom_id res chain seq x y z
N MET A 1 1.77 6.72 22.21
CA MET A 1 2.22 5.61 21.34
C MET A 1 3.37 6.10 20.51
N ALA A 2 4.60 5.74 20.86
CA ALA A 2 5.79 6.11 20.10
C ALA A 2 5.80 5.34 18.78
N TYR A 3 5.77 6.03 17.65
CA TYR A 3 6.01 5.42 16.34
C TYR A 3 7.47 4.98 16.32
N HIS A 4 7.72 3.69 16.57
CA HIS A 4 9.01 3.09 16.28
C HIS A 4 9.19 3.13 14.76
N SER A 5 10.14 3.96 14.34
CA SER A 5 10.66 3.97 12.98
C SER A 5 11.18 2.55 12.71
N PRO A 6 10.58 1.79 11.78
CA PRO A 6 11.14 0.50 11.43
C PRO A 6 12.53 0.80 10.87
N ASP A 7 13.53 0.11 11.41
CA ASP A 7 14.90 0.14 10.91
C ASP A 7 14.89 -0.16 9.41
N VAL A 8 14.94 0.89 8.57
CA VAL A 8 14.91 0.80 7.11
C VAL A 8 16.29 0.40 6.56
N THR A 9 17.04 -0.41 7.31
CA THR A 9 18.17 -1.16 6.77
C THR A 9 17.71 -2.47 6.15
N LEU A 10 16.64 -2.44 5.35
CA LEU A 10 16.49 -3.41 4.27
C LEU A 10 17.58 -3.11 3.24
N HIS A 11 18.72 -3.71 3.53
CA HIS A 11 20.00 -3.47 2.91
C HIS A 11 19.90 -3.89 1.44
N TYR A 12 19.72 -2.90 0.57
CA TYR A 12 20.09 -3.01 -0.84
C TYR A 12 21.52 -2.48 -1.00
N PRO A 13 22.56 -3.29 -0.74
CA PRO A 13 23.96 -2.85 -0.77
C PRO A 13 24.37 -2.27 -2.13
N TYR A 14 23.67 -2.62 -3.21
CA TYR A 14 23.89 -2.07 -4.54
C TYR A 14 23.42 -0.61 -4.70
N LEU A 15 22.43 -0.15 -3.92
CA LEU A 15 21.97 1.25 -3.99
C LEU A 15 23.01 2.23 -3.45
N ARG A 16 23.93 1.77 -2.59
CA ARG A 16 25.02 2.58 -2.04
C ARG A 16 26.05 3.02 -3.10
N ARG A 17 26.06 2.36 -4.27
CA ARG A 17 26.94 2.68 -5.41
C ARG A 17 26.24 3.50 -6.50
N MET A 18 24.93 3.70 -6.41
CA MET A 18 24.17 4.46 -7.41
C MET A 18 24.24 5.95 -7.11
N SER A 19 24.34 6.76 -8.17
CA SER A 19 24.21 8.22 -8.04
C SER A 19 22.78 8.60 -7.69
N TRP A 20 22.59 9.79 -7.14
CA TRP A 20 21.25 10.29 -6.80
C TRP A 20 20.30 10.23 -7.99
N ALA A 21 20.76 10.63 -9.19
CA ALA A 21 19.98 10.57 -10.42
C ALA A 21 19.56 9.15 -10.84
N GLN A 22 20.44 8.15 -10.62
CA GLN A 22 20.12 6.75 -10.90
C GLN A 22 19.05 6.22 -9.94
N ILE A 23 19.14 6.60 -8.66
CA ILE A 23 18.16 6.19 -7.64
C ILE A 23 16.79 6.81 -7.95
N THR A 24 16.74 8.10 -8.29
CA THR A 24 15.46 8.77 -8.61
C THR A 24 14.83 8.25 -9.89
N ALA A 25 15.62 7.98 -10.94
CA ALA A 25 15.10 7.38 -12.16
C ALA A 25 14.47 6.00 -11.90
N ALA A 26 15.11 5.16 -11.08
CA ALA A 26 14.54 3.88 -10.67
C ALA A 26 13.30 4.04 -9.79
N ALA A 27 13.25 5.08 -8.95
CA ALA A 27 12.10 5.37 -8.10
C ALA A 27 10.88 5.81 -8.95
N GLU A 28 11.10 6.67 -9.94
CA GLU A 28 10.09 7.11 -10.90
C GLU A 28 9.59 5.96 -11.76
N ASP A 29 10.49 5.08 -12.24
CA ASP A 29 10.10 3.87 -12.95
C ASP A 29 9.21 2.96 -12.10
N ALA A 30 9.54 2.77 -10.82
CA ALA A 30 8.69 2.02 -9.89
C ALA A 30 7.32 2.71 -9.66
N GLU A 31 7.25 4.04 -9.62
CA GLU A 31 5.99 4.78 -9.55
C GLU A 31 5.10 4.57 -10.78
N ILE A 32 5.70 4.57 -11.98
CA ILE A 32 5.02 4.33 -13.26
C ILE A 32 4.42 2.92 -13.28
N HIS A 33 5.16 1.93 -12.77
CA HIS A 33 4.68 0.54 -12.66
C HIS A 33 3.78 0.30 -11.44
N HIS A 34 3.39 1.34 -10.71
CA HIS A 34 2.55 1.27 -9.51
C HIS A 34 3.12 0.45 -8.36
N ASP A 35 4.42 0.16 -8.36
CA ASP A 35 5.13 -0.47 -7.25
C ASP A 35 5.56 0.58 -6.22
N TYR A 36 4.56 1.11 -5.51
CA TYR A 36 4.76 2.18 -4.54
C TYR A 36 5.58 1.75 -3.31
N ALA A 37 5.64 0.44 -3.02
CA ALA A 37 6.46 -0.08 -1.94
C ALA A 37 7.95 0.00 -2.30
N ARG A 38 8.30 -0.40 -3.54
CA ARG A 38 9.65 -0.25 -4.06
C ARG A 38 10.04 1.22 -4.25
N ALA A 39 9.14 2.03 -4.82
CA ALA A 39 9.36 3.47 -4.99
C ALA A 39 9.65 4.15 -3.65
N LEU A 40 8.91 3.81 -2.59
CA LEU A 40 9.11 4.36 -1.24
C LEU A 40 10.53 4.12 -0.73
N ILE A 41 11.02 2.88 -0.84
CA ILE A 41 12.38 2.52 -0.41
C ILE A 41 13.42 3.30 -1.23
N LEU A 42 13.23 3.40 -2.55
CA LEU A 42 14.14 4.14 -3.41
C LEU A 42 14.17 5.64 -3.09
N TRP A 43 13.02 6.26 -2.79
CA TRP A 43 12.99 7.66 -2.37
C TRP A 43 13.61 7.91 -1.00
N GLN A 44 13.50 6.96 -0.06
CA GLN A 44 14.24 7.01 1.21
C GLN A 44 15.76 6.96 0.98
N HIS A 45 16.23 6.09 0.07
CA HIS A 45 17.64 6.08 -0.32
C HIS A 45 18.04 7.38 -1.04
N ALA A 46 17.20 7.93 -1.92
CA ALA A 46 17.44 9.20 -2.58
C ALA A 46 17.56 10.36 -1.57
N TYR A 47 16.76 10.35 -0.51
CA TYR A 47 16.84 11.33 0.58
C TYR A 47 18.21 11.28 1.29
N HIS A 48 18.71 10.08 1.58
CA HIS A 48 20.02 9.90 2.22
C HIS A 48 21.19 10.21 1.29
N ALA A 49 21.06 9.93 0.00
CA ALA A 49 22.08 10.23 -1.01
C ALA A 49 22.08 11.72 -1.43
N ALA A 50 21.01 12.46 -1.15
CA ALA A 50 20.88 13.86 -1.52
C ALA A 50 21.84 14.75 -0.72
N THR A 51 22.68 15.49 -1.45
CA THR A 51 23.56 16.53 -0.87
C THR A 51 22.86 17.88 -0.81
N LEU A 52 21.97 18.18 -1.76
CA LEU A 52 21.24 19.43 -1.84
C LEU A 52 19.91 19.38 -1.08
N THR A 53 19.56 20.47 -0.39
CA THR A 53 18.29 20.62 0.35
C THR A 53 17.08 20.47 -0.56
N LEU A 54 17.13 21.00 -1.80
CA LEU A 54 16.04 20.85 -2.77
C LEU A 54 15.76 19.37 -3.09
N ASN A 55 16.82 18.58 -3.25
CA ASN A 55 16.70 17.14 -3.52
C ASN A 55 16.14 16.37 -2.32
N LYS A 56 16.50 16.78 -1.10
CA LYS A 56 15.90 16.23 0.12
C LYS A 56 14.41 16.56 0.20
N ASN A 57 14.02 17.79 -0.09
CA ASN A 57 12.61 18.21 -0.07
C ASN A 57 11.78 17.44 -1.11
N LEU A 58 12.34 17.24 -2.32
CA LEU A 58 11.72 16.41 -3.35
C LEU A 58 11.52 14.97 -2.85
N ALA A 59 12.58 14.36 -2.30
CA ALA A 59 12.51 12.99 -1.80
C ALA A 59 11.46 12.85 -0.68
N VAL A 60 11.38 13.80 0.26
CA VAL A 60 10.34 13.81 1.31
C VAL A 60 8.93 13.87 0.70
N ALA A 61 8.69 14.78 -0.24
CA ALA A 61 7.38 14.90 -0.88
C ALA A 61 6.98 13.60 -1.60
N LYS A 62 7.94 12.93 -2.24
CA LYS A 62 7.74 11.65 -2.92
C LYS A 62 7.53 10.47 -1.96
N ILE A 63 8.23 10.46 -0.82
CA ILE A 63 8.01 9.49 0.27
C ILE A 63 6.56 9.61 0.77
N ASP A 64 6.11 10.83 1.08
CA ASP A 64 4.75 11.08 1.55
C ASP A 64 3.70 10.67 0.51
N PHE A 65 3.97 10.93 -0.76
CA PHE A 65 3.13 10.49 -1.87
C PHE A 65 2.99 8.96 -1.90
N CYS A 66 4.10 8.22 -1.81
CA CYS A 66 4.09 6.75 -1.81
C CYS A 66 3.32 6.19 -0.60
N ILE A 67 3.54 6.74 0.60
CA ILE A 67 2.83 6.34 1.82
C ILE A 67 1.31 6.51 1.66
N LYS A 68 0.87 7.65 1.11
CA LYS A 68 -0.56 7.91 0.85
C LYS A 68 -1.14 6.90 -0.14
N ARG A 69 -0.43 6.61 -1.24
CA ARG A 69 -0.87 5.65 -2.26
C ARG A 69 -1.02 4.23 -1.71
N ILE A 70 -0.04 3.77 -0.93
CA ILE A 70 -0.10 2.45 -0.27
C ILE A 70 -1.31 2.37 0.66
N ARG A 71 -1.50 3.38 1.53
CA ARG A 71 -2.65 3.42 2.46
C ARG A 71 -3.98 3.42 1.73
N MET A 72 -4.12 4.17 0.64
CA MET A 72 -5.33 4.17 -0.18
C MET A 72 -5.61 2.79 -0.77
N HIS A 73 -4.59 2.11 -1.32
CA HIS A 73 -4.73 0.77 -1.86
C HIS A 73 -5.20 -0.25 -0.81
N GLU A 74 -4.65 -0.18 0.40
CA GLU A 74 -5.09 -1.01 1.54
C GLU A 74 -6.53 -0.71 1.98
N GLN A 75 -6.93 0.57 1.99
CA GLN A 75 -8.29 0.98 2.32
C GLN A 75 -9.28 0.47 1.27
N MET A 76 -8.98 0.64 -0.02
CA MET A 76 -9.79 0.10 -1.11
C MET A 76 -9.93 -1.42 -1.01
N SER A 77 -8.82 -2.13 -0.78
CA SER A 77 -8.80 -3.58 -0.60
C SER A 77 -9.62 -4.05 0.61
N ARG A 78 -9.70 -3.24 1.68
CA ARG A 78 -10.57 -3.52 2.84
C ARG A 78 -12.05 -3.30 2.52
N ILE A 79 -12.39 -2.22 1.81
CA ILE A 79 -13.76 -1.93 1.40
C ILE A 79 -14.28 -3.05 0.49
N ILE A 80 -13.52 -3.43 -0.54
CA ILE A 80 -13.91 -4.48 -1.49
C ILE A 80 -14.17 -5.81 -0.75
N ARG A 81 -13.27 -6.20 0.15
CA ARG A 81 -13.46 -7.41 0.98
C ARG A 81 -14.71 -7.33 1.84
N LYS A 82 -14.93 -6.18 2.51
CA LYS A 82 -16.11 -5.98 3.36
C LYS A 82 -17.41 -6.07 2.56
N THR A 83 -17.49 -5.39 1.41
CA THR A 83 -18.66 -5.45 0.53
C THR A 83 -18.91 -6.88 0.04
N GLY A 84 -17.86 -7.60 -0.37
CA GLY A 84 -17.98 -9.00 -0.76
C GLY A 84 -18.46 -9.91 0.37
N THR A 85 -17.98 -9.70 1.60
CA THR A 85 -18.47 -10.46 2.78
C THR A 85 -19.92 -10.12 3.11
N ASP A 86 -20.31 -8.85 3.02
CA ASP A 86 -21.68 -8.40 3.30
C ASP A 86 -22.67 -9.01 2.30
N GLU A 87 -22.30 -9.11 1.02
CA GLU A 87 -23.10 -9.75 -0.01
C GLU A 87 -23.28 -11.26 0.25
N ILE A 88 -22.22 -11.97 0.64
CA ILE A 88 -22.27 -13.39 0.99
C ILE A 88 -23.22 -13.60 2.18
N LEU A 89 -23.08 -12.80 3.23
CA LEU A 89 -23.94 -12.87 4.43
C LEU A 89 -25.42 -12.62 4.09
N PHE A 90 -25.70 -11.62 3.25
CA PHE A 90 -27.06 -11.34 2.81
C PHE A 90 -27.69 -12.53 2.07
N ARG A 91 -26.95 -13.15 1.14
CA ARG A 91 -27.41 -14.33 0.41
C ARG A 91 -27.69 -15.51 1.35
N LEU A 92 -26.78 -15.78 2.28
CA LEU A 92 -26.96 -16.86 3.27
C LEU A 92 -28.21 -16.65 4.13
N SER A 93 -28.43 -15.42 4.62
CA SER A 93 -29.62 -15.05 5.39
C SER A 93 -30.91 -15.30 4.58
N LYS A 94 -30.94 -14.90 3.31
CA LYS A 94 -32.09 -15.15 2.42
C LYS A 94 -32.36 -16.65 2.23
N HIS A 95 -31.32 -17.45 2.01
CA HIS A 95 -31.45 -18.91 1.89
C HIS A 95 -31.99 -19.54 3.18
N GLN A 96 -31.52 -19.10 4.34
CA GLN A 96 -31.97 -19.58 5.64
C GLN A 96 -33.45 -19.25 5.89
N HIS A 97 -33.88 -18.02 5.60
CA HIS A 97 -35.28 -17.63 5.70
C HIS A 97 -36.18 -18.47 4.78
N LEU A 98 -35.74 -18.79 3.56
CA LEU A 98 -36.49 -19.63 2.63
C LEU A 98 -36.61 -21.08 3.10
N TYR A 99 -35.58 -21.62 3.75
CA TYR A 99 -35.61 -22.96 4.34
C TYR A 99 -36.65 -23.07 5.47
N GLU A 100 -36.63 -22.14 6.43
CA GLU A 100 -37.59 -22.13 7.55
C GLU A 100 -39.05 -21.96 7.07
N LYS A 101 -39.26 -21.16 6.02
CA LYS A 101 -40.59 -20.96 5.42
C LYS A 101 -41.13 -22.21 4.71
N LYS A 102 -40.26 -23.09 4.19
CA LYS A 102 -40.69 -24.38 3.61
C LYS A 102 -41.05 -25.39 4.70
N LYS A 103 -40.21 -25.48 5.73
CA LYS A 103 -40.42 -26.38 6.88
C LYS A 103 -41.76 -26.14 7.58
N THR A 104 -42.19 -24.89 7.68
CA THR A 104 -43.48 -24.51 8.30
C THR A 104 -44.72 -24.74 7.42
N LYS A 105 -44.55 -25.09 6.15
CA LYS A 105 -45.66 -25.39 5.22
C LYS A 105 -45.86 -26.88 4.96
N GLU A 106 -44.87 -27.70 5.31
CA GLU A 106 -44.87 -29.16 5.09
C GLU A 106 -45.19 -29.96 6.37
N GLY A 107 -45.49 -29.29 7.49
CA GLY A 107 -45.96 -29.89 8.75
C GLY A 107 -47.36 -29.43 9.10
#